data_AF-A0A8T5Y814-F1
#
_entry.id   AF-A0A8T5Y814-F1
#
_cell.length_a   1.000
_cell.length_b   1.000
_cell.length_c   1.000
_cell.angle_alpha   90.00
_cell.angle_beta   90.00
_cell.angle_gamma   90.00
#
_symmetry.space_group_name_H-M   'P 1'
#
loop_
_entity.id
_entity.type
_entity.pdbx_description
1 polymer ?
#
loop_
_entity_poly.entity_id
_entity_poly.type
_entity_poly.pdbx_seq_one_letter_code
_entity_poly.pdbx_strand_id
1 'polypeptide(L)' 'MENFKNEIATELGLNQRIQSVGYANMTPKETGQIGGQMVRRMIEMVESSMSGGQQQR' A
#
# COMPACT_ATOMS: atom_id res chain seq x y z
N MET A 1 3.70 -6.60 -6.71
CA MET A 1 3.45 -5.22 -6.23
C MET A 1 2.18 -4.61 -6.78
N GLU A 2 1.75 -4.88 -8.01
CA GLU A 2 0.52 -4.30 -8.56
C GLU A 2 -0.73 -4.66 -7.75
N ASN A 3 -0.90 -5.93 -7.37
CA ASN A 3 -2.04 -6.34 -6.53
C ASN A 3 -2.10 -5.56 -5.22
N PHE A 4 -0.95 -5.34 -4.58
CA PHE A 4 -0.86 -4.58 -3.34
C PHE A 4 -1.20 -3.09 -3.53
N LYS A 5 -0.75 -2.49 -4.64
CA LYS A 5 -1.15 -1.12 -5.01
C LYS A 5 -2.66 -1.02 -5.22
N ASN A 6 -3.27 -2.00 -5.88
CA ASN A 6 -4.71 -2.03 -6.16
C ASN A 6 -5.54 -2.20 -4.89
N GLU A 7 -5.05 -3.02 -3.96
CA GLU A 7 -5.67 -3.22 -2.65
C GLU A 7 -5.66 -1.92 -1.83
N ILE A 8 -4.48 -1.30 -1.67
CA ILE A 8 -4.32 -0.01 -1.00
C ILE A 8 -5.13 1.11 -1.69
N ALA A 9 -5.13 1.13 -3.01
CA ALA A 9 -5.92 2.09 -3.77
C ALA A 9 -7.43 1.93 -3.56
N THR A 10 -7.90 0.70 -3.39
CA THR A 10 -9.30 0.40 -3.09
C THR A 10 -9.64 0.84 -1.67
N GLU A 11 -8.78 0.55 -0.69
CA GLU A 11 -8.95 1.00 0.70
C GLU A 11 -8.97 2.53 0.83
N LEU A 12 -8.16 3.23 0.01
CA LEU A 12 -8.12 4.68 -0.03
C LEU A 12 -9.24 5.32 -0.87
N GLY A 13 -10.10 4.53 -1.52
CA GLY A 13 -11.15 5.03 -2.41
C GLY A 13 -10.63 5.68 -3.71
N LEU A 14 -9.36 5.46 -4.06
CA LEU A 14 -8.69 6.03 -5.23
C LEU A 14 -8.74 5.10 -6.46
N ASN A 15 -9.28 3.89 -6.32
CA ASN A 15 -9.34 2.91 -7.41
C ASN A 15 -10.07 3.46 -8.65
N GLN A 16 -11.23 4.09 -8.48
CA GLN A 16 -11.97 4.69 -9.59
C GLN A 16 -11.17 5.81 -10.30
N ARG A 17 -10.38 6.57 -9.53
CA ARG A 17 -9.51 7.63 -10.04
C ARG A 17 -8.40 7.04 -10.91
N ILE A 18 -7.73 5.99 -10.43
CA ILE A 18 -6.69 5.28 -11.18
C ILE A 18 -7.25 4.71 -12.48
N GLN A 19 -8.43 4.10 -12.45
CA GLN A 19 -9.05 3.56 -13.66
C GLN A 19 -9.43 4.66 -14.67
N SER A 20 -9.84 5.82 -14.19
CA SER A 20 -10.28 6.93 -15.05
C SER A 20 -9.13 7.72 -15.67
N VAL A 21 -8.05 8.00 -14.92
CA VAL A 21 -6.97 8.88 -15.39
C VAL A 21 -5.61 8.18 -15.47
N GLY A 22 -5.45 7.01 -14.84
CA GLY A 22 -4.17 6.33 -14.70
C GLY A 22 -3.28 6.98 -13.65
N TYR A 23 -2.36 6.19 -13.08
CA TYR A 23 -1.41 6.67 -12.06
C TYR A 23 -0.60 7.89 -12.51
N ALA A 24 -0.24 7.98 -13.78
CA ALA A 24 0.57 9.07 -14.33
C ALA A 24 -0.13 10.44 -14.30
N ASN A 25 -1.47 10.47 -14.31
CA ASN A 25 -2.26 11.69 -14.33
C ASN A 25 -2.95 11.99 -12.98
N MET A 26 -2.61 11.22 -11.93
CA MET A 26 -3.03 11.52 -10.56
C MET A 26 -2.18 12.64 -9.97
N THR A 27 -2.73 13.33 -8.97
CA THR A 27 -1.98 14.35 -8.24
C THR A 27 -0.86 13.71 -7.40
N PRO A 28 0.25 14.42 -7.13
CA PRO A 28 1.31 13.93 -6.24
C PRO A 28 0.82 13.55 -4.84
N LYS A 29 -0.25 14.21 -4.38
CA LYS A 29 -0.89 13.90 -3.08
C LYS A 29 -1.53 12.52 -3.10
N GLU A 30 -2.29 12.18 -4.14
CA GLU A 30 -2.98 10.89 -4.25
C GLU A 30 -1.99 9.74 -4.43
N THR A 31 -1.00 9.89 -5.31
CA THR A 31 0.05 8.86 -5.51
C THR A 31 0.92 8.70 -4.28
N GLY A 32 1.24 9.81 -3.60
CA GLY A 32 1.95 9.81 -2.31
C GLY A 32 1.17 9.12 -1.19
N GLN A 33 -0.15 9.28 -1.12
CA GLN A 33 -1.00 8.57 -0.15
C GLN A 33 -0.94 7.05 -0.36
N ILE A 34 -1.04 6.59 -1.61
CA ILE A 34 -0.95 5.16 -1.94
C ILE A 34 0.43 4.62 -1.55
N GLY A 35 1.51 5.28 -1.97
CA GLY A 35 2.88 4.87 -1.65
C GLY A 35 3.16 4.86 -0.15
N GLY A 36 2.68 5.86 0.59
CA GLY A 36 2.84 5.95 2.04
C GLY A 36 2.12 4.82 2.79
N GLN A 37 0.88 4.49 2.40
CA GLN A 37 0.15 3.37 2.99
C GLN A 37 0.80 2.03 2.69
N MET A 38 1.31 1.84 1.46
CA MET A 38 2.08 0.64 1.13
C MET A 38 3.28 0.46 2.05
N VAL A 39 4.07 1.52 2.29
CA VAL A 39 5.25 1.45 3.17
C VAL A 39 4.85 1.13 4.61
N ARG A 40 3.80 1.78 5.14
CA ARG A 40 3.31 1.48 6.50
C ARG A 40 2.93 0.01 6.66
N ARG A 41 2.14 -0.53 5.75
CA ARG A 41 1.69 -1.92 5.81
C ARG A 41 2.84 -2.91 5.56
N MET A 42 3.87 -2.54 4.78
CA MET A 42 5.10 -3.34 4.68
C MET A 42 5.84 -3.40 6.01
N ILE A 43 5.94 -2.28 6.73
CA ILE A 43 6.57 -2.25 8.07
C ILE A 43 5.78 -3.14 9.03
N GLU A 44 4.45 -2.99 9.09
CA GLU A 44 3.58 -3.81 9.95
C GLU A 44 3.72 -5.32 9.67
N MET A 45 3.78 -5.72 8.39
CA MET A 45 4.00 -7.11 8.00
C MET A 45 5.36 -7.63 8.46
N VAL A 46 6.41 -6.81 8.33
CA VAL A 46 7.76 -7.17 8.78
C VAL A 46 7.80 -7.29 10.31
N GLU A 47 7.28 -6.31 11.04
CA GLU A 47 7.20 -6.34 12.51
C GLU A 47 6.42 -7.56 13.03
N SER A 48 5.30 -7.89 12.37
CA SER A 48 4.51 -9.09 12.69
C SER A 48 5.28 -10.39 12.41
N SER A 49 6.05 -10.44 11.31
CA SER A 49 6.88 -11.61 10.99
C SER A 49 8.07 -11.77 11.94
N MET A 50 8.66 -10.65 12.39
CA MET A 50 9.80 -10.64 13.31
C MET A 50 9.39 -11.01 14.74
N SER A 51 8.22 -10.58 15.19
CA SER A 51 7.69 -10.94 16.51
C SER A 51 7.33 -12.44 16.62
N GLY A 52 7.03 -13.12 15.51
CA GLY A 52 6.85 -14.59 15.47
C GLY A 52 8.16 -15.39 15.48
N GLY A 53 9.31 -14.77 15.21
CA GLY A 53 10.61 -15.43 15.09
C GLY A 53 11.34 -15.73 16.42
N GLN A 54 10.80 -15.27 17.56
CA GLN A 54 11.41 -15.50 18.89
C GLN A 54 10.82 -16.69 19.67
N GLN A 55 9.76 -17.35 19.20
CA GLN A 55 9.14 -18.49 19.90
C GLN A 55 9.69 -19.87 19.46
N GLN A 56 10.85 -19.92 18.81
CA GLN A 56 11.43 -21.20 18.38
C GLN A 56 12.97 -21.19 18.49
N ARG A 57 13.47 -20.95 19.70
CA ARG A 57 14.80 -21.39 20.15
C ARG A 57 14.78 -21.75 21.62
#